data_AF-A0A959E5P9-F1
#
_entry.id   AF-A0A959E5P9-F1
#
_cell.length_a   1.000
_cell.length_b   1.000
_cell.length_c   1.000
_cell.angle_alpha   90.00
_cell.angle_beta   90.00
_cell.angle_gamma   90.00
#
_symmetry.space_group_name_H-M   'P 1'
#
loop_
_entity.id
_entity.type
_entity.pdbx_description
1 polymer ?
#
loop_
_entity_poly.entity_id
_entity_poly.type
_entity_poly.pdbx_seq_one_letter_code
_entity_poly.pdbx_strand_id
1 'polypeptide(L)' 'MDLQQAKTLLDKINSLYKSISTDGSQIASIERDLMLSYIRQLYESFLETPGGNARSVASVSANSGNSKASQP' A
#
# COMPACT_ATOMS: atom_id res chain seq x y z
N MET A 1 -15.46 -2.47 1.26
CA MET A 1 -15.08 -2.41 2.68
C MET A 1 -14.84 -3.81 3.20
N ASP A 2 -13.58 -4.16 3.42
CA ASP A 2 -13.21 -5.40 4.10
C ASP A 2 -12.79 -5.07 5.55
N LEU A 3 -13.78 -5.14 6.46
CA LEU A 3 -13.58 -4.88 7.89
C LEU A 3 -12.55 -5.84 8.54
N GLN A 4 -12.38 -7.03 7.97
CA GLN A 4 -11.43 -8.01 8.47
C GLN A 4 -9.98 -7.58 8.17
N GLN A 5 -9.74 -7.00 7.00
CA GLN A 5 -8.44 -6.43 6.65
C GLN A 5 -8.11 -5.22 7.52
N ALA A 6 -9.07 -4.31 7.74
CA ALA A 6 -8.90 -3.17 8.62
C ALA A 6 -8.55 -3.60 10.06
N LYS A 7 -9.24 -4.63 10.58
CA LYS A 7 -8.92 -5.21 11.90
C LYS A 7 -7.51 -5.80 11.96
N THR A 8 -7.11 -6.52 10.91
CA THR A 8 -5.76 -7.09 10.80
C THR A 8 -4.68 -6.00 10.80
N LEU A 9 -4.90 -4.90 10.10
CA LEU A 9 -3.99 -3.75 10.08
C LEU A 9 -3.88 -3.07 11.45
N LEU A 10 -5.00 -2.89 12.15
CA LEU A 10 -5.00 -2.36 13.52
C LEU A 10 -4.17 -3.23 14.48
N ASP A 11 -4.28 -4.56 14.37
CA ASP A 11 -3.52 -5.47 15.22
C ASP A 11 -2.01 -5.39 14.96
N LYS A 12 -1.60 -5.18 13.70
CA LYS A 12 -0.19 -4.93 13.34
C LYS A 12 0.31 -3.61 13.90
N ILE A 13 -0.46 -2.52 13.77
CA ILE A 13 -0.12 -1.20 14.32
C ILE A 13 0.08 -1.29 15.85
N ASN A 14 -0.86 -1.93 16.55
CA ASN A 14 -0.77 -2.10 18.00
C ASN A 14 0.44 -2.94 18.42
N SER A 15 0.77 -3.98 17.65
CA SER A 15 1.94 -4.82 17.92
C SER A 15 3.25 -4.04 17.72
N LEU A 16 3.35 -3.26 16.64
CA LEU A 16 4.50 -2.40 16.38
C LEU A 16 4.66 -1.33 17.47
N TYR A 17 3.57 -0.67 17.85
CA TYR A 17 3.58 0.31 18.94
C TYR A 17 4.09 -0.30 20.25
N LYS A 18 3.63 -1.50 20.61
CA LYS A 18 4.12 -2.23 21.79
C LYS A 18 5.62 -2.49 21.72
N SER A 19 6.11 -2.96 20.57
CA SER A 19 7.55 -3.21 20.33
C SER A 19 8.37 -1.94 20.58
N ILE A 20 8.00 -0.85 19.90
CA ILE A 20 8.66 0.47 20.03
C ILE A 20 8.63 0.95 21.49
N SER A 21 7.49 0.82 22.16
CA SER A 21 7.32 1.27 23.54
C SER A 21 8.13 0.44 24.55
N THR A 22 8.39 -0.84 24.24
CA THR A 22 9.12 -1.75 25.12
C THR A 22 10.62 -1.49 25.07
N ASP A 23 11.15 -1.16 23.89
CA ASP A 23 12.59 -0.88 23.71
C ASP A 23 13.03 0.42 24.38
N GLY A 24 12.09 1.30 24.78
CA GLY A 24 12.35 2.53 25.56
C GLY A 24 13.29 3.54 24.88
N SER A 25 13.66 3.27 23.65
CA SER A 25 14.68 3.96 22.87
C SER A 25 14.04 4.97 21.92
N GLN A 26 14.89 5.75 21.24
CA GLN A 26 14.42 6.59 20.14
C GLN A 26 13.83 5.72 19.03
N ILE A 27 12.65 6.09 18.53
CA ILE A 27 11.98 5.36 17.45
C ILE A 27 12.89 5.34 16.22
N ALA A 28 13.26 4.15 15.75
CA ALA A 28 14.13 3.98 14.61
C ALA A 28 13.44 4.49 13.33
N SER A 29 14.22 4.94 12.35
CA SER A 29 13.65 5.44 11.09
C SER A 29 12.75 4.40 10.41
N ILE A 30 13.20 3.13 10.42
CA ILE A 30 12.45 2.03 9.83
C ILE A 30 11.10 1.78 10.52
N GLU A 31 11.03 1.95 11.84
CA GLU A 31 9.79 1.78 12.60
C GLU A 31 8.80 2.90 12.29
N ARG A 32 9.29 4.14 12.14
CA ARG A 32 8.46 5.27 11.70
C ARG A 32 7.91 5.04 10.29
N ASP A 33 8.77 4.61 9.37
CA ASP A 33 8.38 4.35 7.98
C ASP A 33 7.36 3.20 7.90
N LEU A 34 7.56 2.15 8.70
CA LEU A 34 6.64 1.02 8.80
C LEU A 34 5.29 1.44 9.40
N MET A 35 5.29 2.22 10.49
CA MET A 35 4.08 2.74 11.12
C MET A 35 3.27 3.59 10.14
N LEU A 36 3.95 4.48 9.39
CA LEU A 36 3.31 5.30 8.36
C LEU A 36 2.69 4.45 7.25
N SER A 37 3.38 3.39 6.81
CA SER A 37 2.87 2.46 5.81
C SER A 37 1.58 1.78 6.28
N TYR A 38 1.53 1.29 7.53
CA TYR A 38 0.33 0.65 8.07
C TYR A 38 -0.84 1.62 8.23
N ILE A 39 -0.59 2.88 8.64
CA ILE A 39 -1.63 3.91 8.75
C ILE A 39 -2.24 4.23 7.37
N ARG A 40 -1.40 4.32 6.32
CA ARG A 40 -1.88 4.55 4.94
C ARG A 40 -2.74 3.40 4.45
N GLN A 41 -2.27 2.16 4.60
CA GLN A 41 -3.04 0.97 4.23
C GLN A 41 -4.36 0.88 5.00
N LEU A 42 -4.36 1.24 6.28
CA LEU A 42 -5.58 1.28 7.09
C LEU A 42 -6.56 2.29 6.50
N TYR A 43 -6.11 3.51 6.22
CA TYR A 43 -6.93 4.54 5.61
C TYR A 43 -7.49 4.11 4.24
N GLU A 44 -6.66 3.53 3.38
CA GLU A 44 -7.06 3.02 2.07
C GLU A 44 -8.16 1.95 2.17
N SER A 45 -8.11 1.07 3.18
CA SER A 45 -9.15 0.05 3.41
C SER A 45 -10.54 0.63 3.70
N PHE A 46 -10.61 1.88 4.18
CA PHE A 46 -11.85 2.63 4.38
C PHE A 46 -12.26 3.45 3.15
N LEU A 47 -11.34 3.73 2.23
CA LEU A 47 -11.63 4.39 0.96
C LEU A 47 -12.15 3.43 -0.11
N GLU A 48 -11.85 2.13 0.00
CA GLU A 48 -12.44 1.09 -0.86
C GLU A 48 -13.94 0.89 -0.57
N THR A 49 -14.71 1.88 -1.03
CA THR A 49 -16.15 1.77 -1.29
C THR A 49 -16.36 0.71 -2.35
N PRO A 50 -17.29 -0.25 -2.19
CA PRO A 50 -17.66 -1.16 -3.26
C PRO A 50 -18.25 -0.34 -4.41
N GLY A 51 -17.42 0.00 -5.41
CA GLY A 51 -17.79 0.82 -6.56
C GLY A 51 -16.74 1.87 -7.02
N GLY A 52 -15.68 2.11 -6.25
CA GLY A 52 -14.63 3.06 -6.64
C GLY A 52 -13.44 2.37 -7.30
N ASN A 53 -13.39 2.34 -8.64
CA ASN A 53 -12.23 1.89 -9.42
C ASN A 53 -10.94 2.60 -8.98
N ALA A 54 -10.17 1.97 -8.09
CA ALA A 54 -8.78 2.33 -7.85
C ALA A 54 -7.98 1.91 -9.08
N ARG A 55 -7.75 2.92 -9.93
CA ARG A 55 -6.92 2.92 -11.12
C ARG A 55 -5.74 1.95 -11.03
N SER A 56 -5.76 1.01 -11.98
CA SER A 56 -4.57 0.40 -12.57
C SER A 56 -3.58 1.51 -12.97
N VAL A 57 -2.58 1.76 -12.13
CA VAL A 57 -1.42 2.60 -12.46
C VAL A 57 -0.14 1.83 -12.20
N ALA A 58 0.11 0.79 -13.00
CA ALA A 58 1.47 0.30 -13.27
C ALA A 58 1.47 -0.75 -14.39
N SER A 59 1.51 -0.31 -15.65
CA SER A 59 2.39 -0.90 -16.68
C SER A 59 2.24 -0.11 -18.00
N VAL A 60 2.64 1.16 -17.98
CA VAL A 60 3.18 1.77 -19.21
C VAL A 60 4.56 1.14 -19.40
N SER A 61 4.61 0.00 -20.09
CA SER A 61 5.84 -0.51 -20.67
C SER A 61 5.90 -0.02 -22.11
N ALA A 62 6.57 1.10 -22.29
CA ALA A 62 6.94 1.64 -23.59
C ALA A 62 8.15 0.87 -24.14
N ASN A 63 8.04 0.28 -25.33
CA ASN A 63 9.12 0.11 -26.32
C ASN A 63 8.50 -0.44 -27.64
N SER A 64 8.39 0.34 -28.72
CA SER A 64 9.40 0.68 -29.73
C SER A 64 9.40 -0.26 -30.97
N GLY A 65 9.42 0.34 -32.17
CA GLY A 65 9.78 -0.29 -33.44
C GLY A 65 8.59 -0.67 -34.34
N ASN A 66 8.13 0.18 -35.26
CA ASN A 66 8.67 0.45 -36.60
C ASN A 66 8.23 -0.56 -37.71
N SER A 67 7.45 -0.03 -38.67
CA SER A 67 7.41 -0.33 -40.12
C SER A 67 7.20 -1.75 -40.66
N LYS A 68 6.21 -1.91 -41.57
CA LYS A 68 6.44 -2.05 -43.05
C LYS A 68 5.39 -2.95 -43.77
N ALA A 69 4.89 -2.42 -44.91
CA ALA A 69 4.41 -3.09 -46.14
C ALA A 69 3.12 -3.95 -46.07
N SER A 70 2.02 -3.51 -46.70
CA SER A 70 1.65 -3.69 -48.13
C SER A 70 0.94 -5.02 -48.41
N GLN A 71 -0.38 -4.91 -48.60
CA GLN A 71 -1.21 -5.91 -49.25
C GLN A 71 -0.92 -5.97 -50.75
N PRO A 72 -1.24 -7.09 -51.39
CA PRO A 72 -2.14 -7.07 -52.53
C PRO A 72 -3.50 -7.69 -52.22
#